data_AF-A0A377Q0Z6-F1
#
_entry.id   AF-A0A377Q0Z6-F1
#
_cell.length_a   1.000
_cell.length_b   1.000
_cell.length_c   1.000
_cell.angle_alpha   90.00
_cell.angle_beta   90.00
_cell.angle_gamma   90.00
#
_symmetry.space_group_name_H-M   'P 1'
#
loop_
_entity.id
_entity.type
_entity.pdbx_description
1 polymer ?
#
loop_
_entity_poly.entity_id
_entity_poly.type
_entity_poly.pdbx_seq_one_letter_code
_entity_poly.pdbx_strand_id
1 'polypeptide(L)'
;MKGKILGPGAISGEDGNRYYYDEGELQNAKANEKLEGLSVDFEIKEGRAVGIFIIRGSNFASFNANIQNINLPSYNNKWVFWDLNAAKENLLTPNIHSIKFFALLSILIGFINYLIYSPVFDGAGFIFLYFLTIVIWFWLQYCICILNKSYTLLKYYIFSALGSILFYFLVKSMIQDALVLALSKDIPWFRGILAVVCLGVSIFYLVLYVKFLSKITEESFFMLAFILTILSLCFNVAELIRLYNNMANLQLLGLSHSTFYYIALILAIAGNALFVLAWLRFKNIQNNKA
;
A
#
# COMPACT_ATOMS: atom_id res chain seq x y z
N MET A 1 -16.44 -39.64 -4.70
CA MET A 1 -17.06 -39.07 -5.93
C MET A 1 -17.57 -37.71 -5.58
N LYS A 2 -17.39 -36.72 -6.45
CA LYS A 2 -17.79 -35.34 -6.15
C LYS A 2 -19.14 -35.00 -6.76
N GLY A 3 -19.87 -34.12 -6.09
CA GLY A 3 -21.18 -33.67 -6.53
C GLY A 3 -21.67 -32.41 -5.81
N LYS A 4 -22.90 -32.02 -6.11
CA LYS A 4 -23.60 -30.90 -5.45
C LYS A 4 -24.96 -31.36 -4.93
N ILE A 5 -25.31 -30.95 -3.72
CA ILE A 5 -26.65 -31.20 -3.15
C ILE A 5 -27.68 -30.34 -3.89
N LEU A 6 -28.69 -30.99 -4.47
CA LEU A 6 -29.80 -30.32 -5.18
C LEU A 6 -30.96 -29.94 -4.26
N GLY A 7 -31.10 -30.64 -3.14
CA GLY A 7 -32.20 -30.53 -2.20
C GLY A 7 -32.17 -31.66 -1.17
N PRO A 8 -33.18 -31.77 -0.31
CA PRO A 8 -33.30 -32.86 0.65
C PRO A 8 -33.24 -34.21 -0.07
N GLY A 9 -32.24 -35.02 0.25
CA GLY A 9 -32.10 -36.38 -0.23
C GLY A 9 -31.60 -36.58 -1.67
N ALA A 10 -31.13 -35.54 -2.38
CA ALA A 10 -30.59 -35.68 -3.74
C ALA A 10 -29.25 -34.95 -3.97
N ILE A 11 -28.30 -35.64 -4.61
CA ILE A 11 -27.00 -35.12 -5.06
C ILE A 11 -26.89 -35.27 -6.58
N SER A 12 -26.44 -34.21 -7.26
CA SER A 12 -25.97 -34.28 -8.65
C SER A 12 -24.49 -34.65 -8.65
N GLY A 13 -24.15 -35.82 -9.18
CA GLY A 13 -22.76 -36.21 -9.42
C GLY A 13 -22.14 -35.40 -10.56
N GLU A 14 -20.81 -35.28 -10.55
CA GLU A 14 -20.04 -34.69 -11.66
C GLU A 14 -20.13 -35.51 -12.96
N ASP A 15 -20.53 -36.78 -12.86
CA ASP A 15 -20.81 -37.67 -13.99
C ASP A 15 -22.18 -37.39 -14.66
N GLY A 16 -22.94 -36.42 -14.16
CA GLY A 16 -24.25 -36.04 -14.67
C GLY A 16 -25.41 -36.87 -14.13
N ASN A 17 -25.14 -37.88 -13.29
CA ASN A 17 -26.17 -38.72 -12.69
C ASN A 17 -26.68 -38.14 -11.37
N ARG A 18 -27.88 -38.57 -10.96
CA ARG A 18 -28.48 -38.21 -9.68
C ARG A 18 -28.39 -39.36 -8.69
N TYR A 19 -27.94 -39.05 -7.50
CA TYR A 19 -27.78 -40.00 -6.40
C TYR A 19 -28.66 -39.59 -5.23
N TYR A 20 -29.35 -40.56 -4.63
CA TYR A 20 -30.16 -40.36 -3.44
C TYR A 20 -29.31 -40.61 -2.19
N TYR A 21 -29.59 -39.84 -1.14
CA TYR A 21 -28.94 -39.99 0.17
C TYR A 21 -29.93 -39.81 1.32
N ASP A 22 -29.61 -40.42 2.45
CA ASP A 22 -30.32 -40.24 3.71
C ASP A 22 -29.61 -39.18 4.57
N GLU A 23 -30.35 -38.36 5.32
CA GLU A 23 -29.76 -37.28 6.14
C GLU A 23 -28.75 -37.81 7.19
N GLY A 24 -28.89 -39.07 7.61
CA GLY A 24 -27.95 -39.74 8.51
C GLY A 24 -26.56 -40.03 7.90
N GLU A 25 -26.41 -39.94 6.58
CA GLU A 25 -25.13 -40.14 5.87
C GLU A 25 -24.27 -38.87 5.82
N LEU A 26 -24.79 -37.72 6.28
CA LEU A 26 -24.08 -36.45 6.34
C LEU A 26 -23.16 -36.39 7.57
N GLN A 27 -21.86 -36.58 7.37
CA GLN A 27 -20.91 -36.73 8.48
C GLN A 27 -20.53 -35.41 9.17
N ASN A 28 -20.64 -34.26 8.49
CA ASN A 28 -20.12 -32.97 8.98
C ASN A 28 -21.08 -31.78 8.79
N ALA A 29 -22.38 -32.06 8.64
CA ALA A 29 -23.41 -31.04 8.54
C ALA A 29 -23.57 -30.27 9.86
N LYS A 30 -23.68 -28.94 9.79
CA LYS A 30 -24.06 -28.14 10.97
C LYS A 30 -25.58 -28.14 11.12
N ALA A 31 -26.06 -28.19 12.37
CA ALA A 31 -27.49 -28.03 12.64
C ALA A 31 -28.02 -26.71 12.04
N ASN A 32 -29.13 -26.78 11.29
CA ASN A 32 -29.78 -25.67 10.58
C ASN A 32 -28.99 -25.06 9.39
N GLU A 33 -28.00 -25.76 8.82
CA GLU A 33 -27.29 -25.30 7.62
C GLU A 33 -28.16 -25.52 6.36
N LYS A 34 -28.22 -24.51 5.48
CA LYS A 34 -28.86 -24.68 4.16
C LYS A 34 -27.95 -25.57 3.31
N LEU A 35 -28.38 -26.81 3.09
CA LEU A 35 -27.57 -27.84 2.40
C LEU A 35 -27.56 -27.69 0.87
N GLU A 36 -28.57 -27.04 0.29
CA GLU A 36 -28.68 -26.83 -1.16
C GLU A 36 -27.50 -26.04 -1.73
N GLY A 37 -26.91 -26.58 -2.80
CA GLY A 37 -25.80 -25.96 -3.54
C GLY A 37 -24.41 -26.24 -2.95
N LEU A 38 -24.30 -26.93 -1.82
CA LEU A 38 -23.01 -27.31 -1.24
C LEU A 38 -22.34 -28.43 -2.05
N SER A 39 -21.03 -28.29 -2.24
CA SER A 39 -20.18 -29.33 -2.84
C SER A 39 -19.89 -30.43 -1.81
N VAL A 40 -19.99 -31.68 -2.25
CA VAL A 40 -19.81 -32.87 -1.41
C VAL A 40 -18.88 -33.88 -2.07
N ASP A 41 -18.16 -34.63 -1.24
CA ASP A 41 -17.52 -35.90 -1.61
C ASP A 41 -18.35 -37.04 -0.99
N PHE A 42 -18.63 -38.09 -1.74
CA PHE A 42 -19.45 -39.22 -1.31
C PHE A 42 -19.01 -40.52 -2.00
N GLU A 43 -19.30 -41.65 -1.38
CA GLU A 43 -19.12 -42.97 -1.99
C GLU A 43 -20.44 -43.47 -2.58
N ILE A 44 -20.37 -44.25 -3.66
CA ILE A 44 -21.55 -44.91 -4.21
C ILE A 44 -21.56 -46.36 -3.73
N LYS A 45 -22.63 -46.75 -3.03
CA LYS A 45 -22.94 -48.15 -2.73
C LYS A 45 -24.36 -48.44 -3.18
N GLU A 46 -24.54 -49.48 -3.99
CA GLU A 46 -25.85 -49.94 -4.48
C GLU A 46 -26.69 -48.82 -5.15
N GLY A 47 -26.03 -47.89 -5.84
CA GLY A 47 -26.70 -46.76 -6.51
C GLY A 47 -27.13 -45.61 -5.60
N ARG A 48 -26.74 -45.64 -4.32
CA ARG A 48 -26.98 -44.56 -3.33
C ARG A 48 -25.67 -43.90 -2.91
N ALA A 49 -25.78 -42.64 -2.49
CA ALA A 49 -24.65 -41.89 -1.93
C ALA A 49 -24.56 -42.15 -0.42
N VAL A 50 -23.39 -42.63 0.02
CA VAL A 50 -23.06 -42.94 1.43
C VAL A 50 -21.77 -42.23 1.84
N GLY A 51 -21.60 -41.99 3.15
CA GLY A 51 -20.40 -41.34 3.68
C GLY A 51 -20.17 -39.94 3.13
N ILE A 52 -21.18 -39.07 3.22
CA ILE A 52 -21.20 -37.77 2.56
C ILE A 52 -20.44 -36.74 3.40
N PHE A 53 -19.43 -36.14 2.78
CA PHE A 53 -18.60 -35.11 3.39
C PHE A 53 -18.74 -33.78 2.64
N ILE A 54 -19.19 -32.74 3.35
CA ILE A 54 -19.33 -31.39 2.78
C ILE A 54 -17.94 -30.79 2.58
N ILE A 55 -17.58 -30.53 1.32
CA ILE A 55 -16.35 -29.85 0.92
C ILE A 55 -16.55 -28.35 1.09
N ARG A 56 -16.19 -27.82 2.26
CA ARG A 56 -16.14 -26.36 2.46
C ARG A 56 -14.86 -25.82 1.85
N GLY A 57 -14.95 -25.28 0.64
CA GLY A 57 -13.88 -24.49 0.07
C GLY A 57 -13.55 -23.32 0.98
N SER A 58 -12.27 -23.11 1.29
CA SER A 58 -11.82 -21.87 1.90
C SER A 58 -12.11 -20.72 0.93
N ASN A 59 -12.80 -19.66 1.40
CA ASN A 59 -13.14 -18.49 0.58
C ASN A 59 -11.94 -17.76 -0.04
N PHE A 60 -10.72 -18.14 0.33
CA PHE A 60 -9.47 -17.64 -0.28
C PHE A 60 -9.10 -18.39 -1.58
N ALA A 61 -9.45 -19.67 -1.72
CA ALA A 61 -9.14 -20.46 -2.91
C ALA A 61 -10.03 -20.05 -4.10
N SER A 62 -11.29 -19.68 -3.85
CA SER A 62 -12.22 -19.17 -4.87
C SER A 62 -11.84 -17.79 -5.40
N PHE A 63 -11.27 -16.92 -4.56
CA PHE A 63 -10.73 -15.62 -4.99
C PHE A 63 -9.54 -15.79 -5.95
N ASN A 64 -8.63 -16.72 -5.65
CA ASN A 64 -7.48 -17.00 -6.50
C ASN A 64 -7.89 -17.62 -7.85
N ALA A 65 -8.85 -18.56 -7.85
CA ALA A 65 -9.37 -19.18 -9.07
C ALA A 65 -10.11 -18.19 -9.99
N ASN A 66 -10.86 -17.24 -9.42
CA ASN A 66 -11.59 -16.25 -10.22
C ASN A 66 -10.67 -15.15 -10.80
N ILE A 67 -9.59 -14.79 -10.10
CA ILE A 67 -8.61 -13.82 -10.61
C ILE A 67 -7.78 -14.42 -11.76
N GLN A 68 -7.43 -15.71 -11.67
CA GLN A 68 -6.65 -16.38 -12.71
C GLN A 68 -7.35 -16.39 -14.09
N ASN A 69 -8.68 -16.44 -14.13
CA ASN A 69 -9.46 -16.48 -15.38
C ASN A 69 -9.71 -15.10 -16.05
N ILE A 70 -9.28 -14.00 -15.42
CA ILE A 70 -9.45 -12.65 -15.98
C ILE A 70 -8.16 -12.25 -16.72
N ASN A 71 -8.26 -12.03 -18.02
CA ASN A 71 -7.19 -11.39 -18.81
C ASN A 71 -7.21 -9.88 -18.51
N LEU A 72 -6.16 -9.38 -17.87
CA LEU A 72 -5.95 -7.98 -17.58
C LEU A 72 -5.23 -7.29 -18.74
N PRO A 73 -5.40 -5.96 -18.91
CA PRO A 73 -4.69 -5.23 -19.95
C PRO A 73 -3.18 -5.24 -19.70
N SER A 74 -2.41 -5.39 -20.78
CA SER A 74 -0.96 -5.21 -20.78
C SER A 74 -0.60 -3.96 -21.59
N TYR A 75 0.34 -3.19 -21.08
CA TYR A 75 0.83 -1.95 -21.67
C TYR A 75 2.33 -2.09 -21.89
N ASN A 76 2.73 -2.34 -23.13
CA ASN A 76 4.14 -2.35 -23.52
C ASN A 76 4.34 -1.42 -24.71
N ASN A 77 4.72 -0.17 -24.44
CA ASN A 77 5.11 0.78 -25.47
C ASN A 77 6.45 1.43 -25.10
N LYS A 78 7.00 2.29 -25.98
CA LYS A 78 8.27 2.99 -25.74
C LYS A 78 8.31 3.73 -24.39
N TRP A 79 7.16 4.11 -23.86
CA TRP A 79 7.00 5.03 -22.74
C TRP A 79 6.46 4.38 -21.46
N VAL A 80 5.86 3.20 -21.51
CA VAL A 80 5.23 2.53 -20.37
C VAL A 80 5.45 1.03 -20.51
N PHE A 81 5.97 0.41 -19.44
CA PHE A 81 6.17 -1.04 -19.38
C PHE A 81 5.40 -1.60 -18.19
N TRP A 82 4.25 -2.22 -18.43
CA TRP A 82 3.44 -2.82 -17.39
C TRP A 82 2.61 -3.98 -17.93
N ASP A 83 2.77 -5.15 -17.34
CA ASP A 83 1.92 -6.29 -17.63
C ASP A 83 1.21 -6.73 -16.35
N LEU A 84 -0.11 -6.50 -16.29
CA LEU A 84 -0.94 -6.87 -15.16
C LEU A 84 -1.12 -8.39 -15.06
N ASN A 85 -1.07 -9.12 -16.18
CA ASN A 85 -1.15 -10.59 -16.15
C ASN A 85 0.14 -11.17 -15.56
N ALA A 86 1.29 -10.64 -15.98
CA ALA A 86 2.57 -11.03 -15.39
C ALA A 86 2.65 -10.67 -13.90
N ALA A 87 2.13 -9.51 -13.49
CA ALA A 87 2.02 -9.14 -12.07
C ALA A 87 1.11 -10.09 -11.30
N LYS A 88 -0.07 -10.42 -11.86
CA LYS A 88 -1.07 -11.33 -11.28
C LYS A 88 -0.49 -12.72 -10.99
N GLU A 89 0.23 -13.28 -11.95
CA GLU A 89 0.87 -14.59 -11.82
C GLU A 89 2.05 -14.59 -10.82
N ASN A 90 2.64 -13.42 -10.58
CA ASN A 90 3.85 -13.24 -9.78
C ASN A 90 3.66 -12.27 -8.61
N LEU A 91 2.43 -12.17 -8.07
CA LEU A 91 2.09 -11.17 -7.04
C LEU A 91 3.05 -11.25 -5.86
N LEU A 92 3.30 -12.44 -5.31
CA LEU A 92 4.16 -12.61 -4.15
C LEU A 92 5.61 -13.00 -4.48
N THR A 93 5.98 -13.00 -5.77
CA THR A 93 7.36 -13.28 -6.18
C THR A 93 8.09 -11.98 -6.52
N PRO A 94 9.39 -11.86 -6.19
CA PRO A 94 10.20 -10.71 -6.58
C PRO A 94 10.30 -10.61 -8.11
N ASN A 95 9.47 -9.75 -8.71
CA ASN A 95 9.44 -9.44 -10.13
C ASN A 95 9.23 -7.92 -10.29
N ILE A 96 9.82 -7.34 -11.34
CA ILE A 96 9.61 -5.97 -11.78
C ILE A 96 8.12 -5.61 -11.86
N HIS A 97 7.28 -6.47 -12.45
CA HIS A 97 5.84 -6.19 -12.58
C HIS A 97 5.11 -6.16 -11.23
N SER A 98 5.50 -7.04 -10.30
CA SER A 98 4.98 -7.04 -8.94
C SER A 98 5.41 -5.78 -8.17
N ILE A 99 6.68 -5.38 -8.28
CA ILE A 99 7.19 -4.13 -7.67
C ILE A 99 6.40 -2.93 -8.16
N LYS A 100 6.18 -2.84 -9.47
CA LYS A 100 5.40 -1.77 -10.08
C LYS A 100 3.96 -1.76 -9.55
N PHE A 101 3.31 -2.92 -9.49
CA PHE A 101 1.97 -3.08 -8.91
C PHE A 101 1.88 -2.56 -7.49
N PHE A 102 2.77 -3.02 -6.60
CA PHE A 102 2.77 -2.60 -5.20
C PHE A 102 3.16 -1.13 -5.00
N ALA A 103 4.01 -0.58 -5.87
CA ALA A 103 4.34 0.85 -5.86
C ALA A 103 3.09 1.69 -6.12
N LEU A 104 2.35 1.38 -7.20
CA LEU A 104 1.13 2.13 -7.54
C LEU A 104 0.01 1.89 -6.51
N LEU A 105 -0.12 0.66 -6.01
CA LEU A 105 -1.09 0.34 -4.96
C LEU A 105 -0.82 1.17 -3.70
N SER A 106 0.45 1.31 -3.30
CA SER A 106 0.84 2.13 -2.13
C SER A 106 0.51 3.60 -2.35
N ILE A 107 0.75 4.12 -3.55
CA ILE A 107 0.42 5.51 -3.91
C ILE A 107 -1.10 5.72 -3.89
N LEU A 108 -1.87 4.78 -4.41
CA LEU A 108 -3.33 4.83 -4.41
C LEU A 108 -3.89 4.79 -2.98
N ILE A 109 -3.39 3.89 -2.13
CA ILE A 109 -3.79 3.83 -0.72
C ILE A 109 -3.41 5.14 -0.01
N GLY A 110 -2.23 5.70 -0.29
CA GLY A 110 -1.82 7.00 0.23
C GLY A 110 -2.76 8.14 -0.18
N PHE A 111 -3.21 8.15 -1.44
CA PHE A 111 -4.18 9.12 -1.94
C PHE A 111 -5.55 8.95 -1.27
N ILE A 112 -6.04 7.72 -1.13
CA ILE A 112 -7.30 7.41 -0.42
C ILE A 112 -7.19 7.87 1.03
N ASN A 113 -6.07 7.61 1.70
CA ASN A 113 -5.80 8.08 3.06
C ASN A 113 -5.86 9.61 3.16
N TYR A 114 -5.30 10.32 2.18
CA TYR A 114 -5.38 11.77 2.13
C TYR A 114 -6.83 12.28 1.97
N LEU A 115 -7.64 11.62 1.14
CA LEU A 115 -9.05 11.99 0.95
C LEU A 115 -9.92 11.71 2.18
N ILE A 116 -9.62 10.62 2.90
CA ILE A 116 -10.33 10.23 4.12
C ILE A 116 -9.85 11.05 5.32
N TYR A 117 -8.67 11.68 5.25
CA TYR A 117 -8.13 12.52 6.31
C TYR A 117 -9.06 13.71 6.58
N SER A 118 -9.88 13.54 7.61
CA SER A 118 -10.84 14.51 8.12
C SER A 118 -10.89 14.34 9.62
N PRO A 119 -11.08 15.42 10.40
CA PRO A 119 -11.26 15.33 11.86
C PRO A 119 -12.37 14.36 12.28
N VAL A 120 -13.31 14.03 11.39
CA VAL A 120 -14.44 13.12 11.62
C VAL A 120 -14.07 11.65 11.43
N PHE A 121 -13.04 11.36 10.62
CA PHE A 121 -12.62 10.00 10.25
C PHE A 121 -11.35 9.55 10.99
N ASP A 122 -11.07 10.16 12.15
CA ASP A 122 -9.92 9.90 13.03
C ASP A 122 -10.03 8.53 13.76
N GLY A 123 -10.36 7.48 13.00
CA GLY A 123 -10.71 6.15 13.48
C GLY A 123 -9.79 5.04 12.99
N ALA A 124 -10.12 3.81 13.37
CA ALA A 124 -9.36 2.59 13.08
C ALA A 124 -9.06 2.37 11.58
N GLY A 125 -9.92 2.85 10.67
CA GLY A 125 -9.73 2.72 9.22
C GLY A 125 -8.53 3.49 8.68
N PHE A 126 -8.31 4.73 9.14
CA PHE A 126 -7.15 5.54 8.75
C PHE A 126 -5.84 4.87 9.23
N ILE A 127 -5.83 4.40 10.48
CA ILE A 127 -4.69 3.67 11.07
C ILE A 127 -4.40 2.39 10.28
N PHE A 128 -5.43 1.62 9.94
CA PHE A 128 -5.28 0.38 9.17
C PHE A 128 -4.67 0.62 7.79
N LEU A 129 -5.17 1.59 7.04
CA LEU A 129 -4.65 1.91 5.71
C LEU A 129 -3.21 2.46 5.78
N TYR A 130 -2.87 3.23 6.81
CA TYR A 130 -1.51 3.69 7.05
C TYR A 130 -0.55 2.52 7.33
N PHE A 131 -0.94 1.60 8.21
CA PHE A 131 -0.19 0.39 8.50
C PHE A 131 -0.02 -0.48 7.25
N LEU A 132 -1.09 -0.67 6.47
CA LEU A 132 -1.05 -1.40 5.21
C LEU A 132 -0.05 -0.77 4.24
N THR A 133 -0.01 0.56 4.15
CA THR A 133 0.93 1.29 3.29
C THR A 133 2.38 1.01 3.69
N ILE A 134 2.68 1.01 5.00
CA ILE A 134 4.01 0.68 5.52
C ILE A 134 4.40 -0.75 5.12
N VAL A 135 3.51 -1.72 5.33
CA VAL A 135 3.78 -3.13 4.99
C VAL A 135 4.07 -3.30 3.49
N ILE A 136 3.29 -2.64 2.62
CA ILE A 136 3.52 -2.72 1.18
C ILE A 136 4.84 -2.05 0.79
N TRP A 137 5.20 -0.92 1.39
CA TRP A 137 6.49 -0.28 1.13
C TRP A 137 7.66 -1.17 1.56
N PHE A 138 7.59 -1.82 2.72
CA PHE A 138 8.61 -2.77 3.15
C PHE A 138 8.74 -3.95 2.18
N TRP A 139 7.61 -4.52 1.74
CA TRP A 139 7.58 -5.57 0.73
C TRP A 139 8.25 -5.13 -0.57
N LEU A 140 7.94 -3.92 -1.05
CA LEU A 140 8.54 -3.35 -2.24
C LEU A 140 10.07 -3.22 -2.10
N GLN A 141 10.57 -2.72 -0.97
CA GLN A 141 12.02 -2.63 -0.73
C GLN A 141 12.69 -4.00 -0.71
N TYR A 142 12.04 -4.98 -0.10
CA TYR A 142 12.52 -6.36 -0.05
C TYR A 142 12.65 -6.95 -1.47
N CYS A 143 11.62 -6.81 -2.30
CA CYS A 143 11.64 -7.28 -3.69
C CYS A 143 12.78 -6.64 -4.50
N ILE A 144 12.99 -5.33 -4.35
CA ILE A 144 14.10 -4.64 -5.03
C ILE A 144 15.46 -5.14 -4.52
N CYS A 145 15.59 -5.40 -3.22
CA CYS A 145 16.85 -5.92 -2.65
C CYS A 145 17.20 -7.32 -3.18
N ILE A 146 16.20 -8.19 -3.35
CA ILE A 146 16.40 -9.51 -3.96
C ILE A 146 16.85 -9.36 -5.41
N LEU A 147 16.14 -8.54 -6.19
CA LEU A 147 16.43 -8.37 -7.62
C LEU A 147 17.78 -7.70 -7.87
N ASN A 148 18.17 -6.72 -7.05
CA ASN A 148 19.46 -6.03 -7.14
C ASN A 148 20.62 -6.82 -6.47
N LYS A 149 20.30 -7.86 -5.68
CA LYS A 149 21.26 -8.61 -4.84
C LYS A 149 22.05 -7.71 -3.87
N SER A 150 21.42 -6.64 -3.38
CA SER A 150 22.05 -5.68 -2.47
C SER A 150 21.03 -5.12 -1.48
N TYR A 151 21.40 -5.11 -0.20
CA TYR A 151 20.58 -4.56 0.88
C TYR A 151 20.74 -3.04 1.08
N THR A 152 21.55 -2.38 0.25
CA THR A 152 21.87 -0.96 0.41
C THR A 152 20.63 -0.07 0.34
N LEU A 153 19.70 -0.35 -0.58
CA LEU A 153 18.46 0.42 -0.70
C LEU A 153 17.57 0.29 0.54
N LEU A 154 17.41 -0.93 1.06
CA LEU A 154 16.64 -1.18 2.28
C LEU A 154 17.26 -0.48 3.50
N LYS A 155 18.60 -0.46 3.60
CA LYS A 155 19.30 0.29 4.66
C LYS A 155 18.93 1.77 4.61
N TYR A 156 19.04 2.41 3.44
CA TYR A 156 18.70 3.82 3.30
C TYR A 156 17.23 4.10 3.62
N TYR A 157 16.32 3.23 3.18
CA TYR A 157 14.90 3.33 3.52
C TYR A 157 14.64 3.26 5.03
N ILE A 158 15.23 2.27 5.73
CA ILE A 158 15.05 2.09 7.18
C ILE A 158 15.59 3.30 7.95
N PHE A 159 16.79 3.77 7.64
CA PHE A 159 17.36 4.93 8.33
C PHE A 159 16.54 6.20 8.09
N SER A 160 16.06 6.41 6.86
CA SER A 160 15.14 7.51 6.56
C SER A 160 13.83 7.40 7.32
N ALA A 161 13.23 6.20 7.42
CA ALA A 161 11.97 5.98 8.11
C ALA A 161 12.11 6.20 9.62
N LEU A 162 13.15 5.64 10.23
CA LEU A 162 13.45 5.82 11.67
C LEU A 162 13.67 7.29 12.02
N GLY A 163 14.45 8.02 11.21
CA GLY A 163 14.63 9.46 11.42
C GLY A 163 13.31 10.22 11.38
N SER A 164 12.41 9.88 10.45
CA SER A 164 11.12 10.57 10.28
C SER A 164 10.15 10.24 11.41
N ILE A 165 10.15 8.99 11.91
CA ILE A 165 9.36 8.57 13.06
C ILE A 165 9.83 9.33 14.32
N LEU A 166 11.14 9.38 14.56
CA LEU A 166 11.72 10.11 15.70
C LEU A 166 11.40 11.60 15.60
N PHE A 167 11.56 12.20 14.43
CA PHE A 167 11.18 13.58 14.16
C PHE A 167 9.70 13.83 14.51
N TYR A 168 8.79 12.97 14.04
CA TYR A 168 7.36 13.09 14.33
C TYR A 168 7.08 13.06 15.83
N PHE A 169 7.65 12.11 16.58
CA PHE A 169 7.45 12.04 18.04
C PHE A 169 8.01 13.25 18.77
N LEU A 170 9.18 13.76 18.37
CA LEU A 170 9.77 14.95 18.97
C LEU A 170 8.92 16.19 18.72
N VAL A 171 8.46 16.40 17.48
CA VAL A 171 7.58 17.53 17.12
C VAL A 171 6.23 17.41 17.82
N LYS A 172 5.61 16.22 17.84
CA LYS A 172 4.33 16.00 18.51
C LYS A 172 4.43 16.26 20.01
N SER A 173 5.48 15.76 20.67
CA SER A 173 5.75 16.03 22.08
C SER A 173 5.94 17.53 22.32
N MET A 174 6.67 18.24 21.44
CA MET A 174 6.82 19.69 21.54
C MET A 174 5.50 20.45 21.36
N ILE A 175 4.60 20.01 20.48
CA ILE A 175 3.28 20.64 20.28
C ILE A 175 2.37 20.39 21.50
N GLN A 176 2.33 19.15 22.00
CA GLN A 176 1.57 18.82 23.21
C GLN A 176 2.09 19.61 24.41
N ASP A 177 3.41 19.69 24.55
CA ASP A 177 4.03 20.47 25.60
C ASP A 177 3.82 21.96 25.38
N ALA A 178 3.87 22.52 24.16
CA ALA A 178 3.56 23.92 23.89
C ALA A 178 2.12 24.30 24.26
N LEU A 179 1.17 23.37 24.11
CA LEU A 179 -0.21 23.53 24.59
C LEU A 179 -0.27 23.63 26.13
N VAL A 180 0.63 22.93 26.82
CA VAL A 180 0.80 22.94 28.29
C VAL A 180 1.70 24.11 28.77
N LEU A 181 2.66 24.55 27.94
CA LEU A 181 3.71 25.54 28.19
C LEU A 181 3.34 26.97 27.85
N ALA A 182 2.15 27.20 27.28
CA ALA A 182 1.52 28.53 27.29
C ALA A 182 1.47 29.14 28.72
N LEU A 183 1.71 28.33 29.76
CA LEU A 183 1.80 28.71 31.17
C LEU A 183 3.24 28.82 31.75
N SER A 184 4.32 28.31 31.12
CA SER A 184 5.63 28.16 31.81
C SER A 184 6.89 28.71 31.11
N LYS A 185 6.80 29.40 29.96
CA LYS A 185 7.91 30.17 29.31
C LYS A 185 9.21 29.42 28.92
N ASP A 186 9.42 28.16 29.31
CA ASP A 186 10.64 27.42 29.01
C ASP A 186 10.57 26.65 27.68
N ILE A 187 11.17 27.22 26.63
CA ILE A 187 11.24 26.56 25.31
C ILE A 187 12.10 25.29 25.41
N PRO A 188 11.62 24.10 24.98
CA PRO A 188 12.37 22.84 25.05
C PRO A 188 13.43 22.74 23.93
N TRP A 189 14.43 23.63 23.96
CA TRP A 189 15.48 23.78 22.95
C TRP A 189 16.20 22.48 22.61
N PHE A 190 16.49 21.63 23.60
CA PHE A 190 17.13 20.32 23.38
C PHE A 190 16.32 19.43 22.42
N ARG A 191 15.00 19.35 22.60
CA ARG A 191 14.13 18.55 21.73
C ARG A 191 14.01 19.17 20.34
N GLY A 192 13.99 20.50 20.25
CA GLY A 192 14.00 21.22 18.97
C GLY A 192 15.27 20.94 18.17
N ILE A 193 16.44 21.04 18.80
CA ILE A 193 17.73 20.72 18.17
C ILE A 193 17.75 19.26 17.71
N LEU A 194 17.32 18.33 18.56
CA LEU A 194 17.26 16.92 18.21
C LEU A 194 16.30 16.64 17.05
N ALA A 195 15.15 17.32 17.00
CA ALA A 195 14.20 17.21 15.89
C ALA A 195 14.83 17.68 14.57
N VAL A 196 15.55 18.81 14.57
CA VAL A 196 16.27 19.29 13.38
C VAL A 196 17.33 18.29 12.92
N VAL A 197 18.08 17.69 13.85
CA VAL A 197 19.05 16.63 13.52
C VAL A 197 18.36 15.42 12.90
N CYS A 198 17.27 14.92 13.51
CA CYS A 198 16.50 13.79 12.97
C CYS A 198 15.96 14.09 11.57
N LEU A 199 15.44 15.31 11.33
CA LEU A 199 14.98 15.75 10.02
C LEU A 199 16.14 15.75 8.99
N GLY A 200 17.30 16.28 9.37
CA GLY A 200 18.49 16.29 8.52
C GLY A 200 18.96 14.87 8.14
N VAL A 201 19.00 13.96 9.12
CA VAL A 201 19.32 12.54 8.90
C VAL A 201 18.31 11.89 7.96
N SER A 202 17.01 12.11 8.18
CA SER A 202 15.96 11.61 7.29
C SER A 202 16.15 12.06 5.86
N ILE A 203 16.33 13.37 5.64
CA ILE A 203 16.51 13.94 4.30
C ILE A 203 17.78 13.37 3.66
N PHE A 204 18.89 13.30 4.40
CA PHE A 204 20.15 12.75 3.88
C PHE A 204 20.00 11.31 3.38
N TYR A 205 19.43 10.41 4.19
CA TYR A 205 19.21 9.03 3.78
C TYR A 205 18.16 8.89 2.68
N LEU A 206 17.16 9.78 2.63
CA LEU A 206 16.18 9.80 1.56
C LEU A 206 16.81 10.25 0.23
N VAL A 207 17.75 11.20 0.23
CA VAL A 207 18.55 11.56 -0.96
C VAL A 207 19.36 10.35 -1.44
N LEU A 208 20.06 9.66 -0.54
CA LEU A 208 20.83 8.46 -0.88
C LEU A 208 19.93 7.36 -1.43
N TYR A 209 18.75 7.17 -0.84
CA TYR A 209 17.73 6.24 -1.29
C TYR A 209 17.30 6.54 -2.73
N VAL A 210 16.84 7.77 -3.02
CA VAL A 210 16.35 8.13 -4.36
C VAL A 210 17.46 8.07 -5.40
N LYS A 211 18.67 8.52 -5.06
CA LYS A 211 19.84 8.47 -5.96
C LYS A 211 20.21 7.03 -6.31
N PHE A 212 20.20 6.15 -5.31
CA PHE A 212 20.49 4.73 -5.52
C PHE A 212 19.37 4.05 -6.32
N LEU A 213 18.10 4.34 -5.99
CA LEU A 213 16.94 3.84 -6.72
C LEU A 213 17.02 4.24 -8.21
N SER A 214 17.23 5.52 -8.49
CA SER A 214 17.37 6.05 -9.85
C SER A 214 18.50 5.37 -10.63
N LYS A 215 19.63 5.06 -9.97
CA LYS A 215 20.74 4.33 -10.57
C LYS A 215 20.36 2.88 -10.92
N ILE A 216 19.81 2.13 -9.96
CA ILE A 216 19.50 0.71 -10.20
C ILE A 216 18.35 0.51 -11.18
N THR A 217 17.41 1.46 -11.26
CA THR A 217 16.29 1.40 -12.21
C THR A 217 16.59 2.07 -13.55
N GLU A 218 17.75 2.74 -13.69
CA GLU A 218 18.11 3.59 -14.83
C GLU A 218 17.05 4.69 -15.16
N GLU A 219 16.28 5.13 -14.16
CA GLU A 219 15.22 6.13 -14.35
C GLU A 219 15.55 7.42 -13.61
N SER A 220 15.91 8.46 -14.37
CA SER A 220 16.22 9.80 -13.82
C SER A 220 15.00 10.51 -13.24
N PHE A 221 13.79 10.10 -13.62
CA PHE A 221 12.54 10.68 -13.12
C PHE A 221 12.34 10.54 -11.62
N PHE A 222 12.95 9.53 -10.97
CA PHE A 222 12.97 9.43 -9.52
C PHE A 222 13.66 10.63 -8.86
N MET A 223 14.81 11.05 -9.39
CA MET A 223 15.54 12.21 -8.88
C MET A 223 14.80 13.53 -9.17
N LEU A 224 14.23 13.67 -10.37
CA LEU A 224 13.45 14.87 -10.71
C LEU A 224 12.21 15.00 -9.84
N ALA A 225 11.48 13.91 -9.62
CA ALA A 225 10.32 13.87 -8.72
C ALA A 225 10.72 14.34 -7.31
N PHE A 226 11.81 13.80 -6.78
CA PHE A 226 12.32 14.17 -5.46
C PHE A 226 12.71 15.65 -5.37
N ILE A 227 13.40 16.20 -6.37
CA ILE A 227 13.76 17.63 -6.40
C ILE A 227 12.51 18.51 -6.36
N LEU A 228 11.47 18.18 -7.13
CA LEU A 228 10.21 18.92 -7.12
C LEU A 228 9.51 18.83 -5.76
N THR A 229 9.54 17.67 -5.10
CA THR A 229 8.99 17.51 -3.73
C THR A 229 9.75 18.37 -2.71
N ILE A 230 11.08 18.44 -2.79
CA ILE A 230 11.87 19.32 -1.90
C ILE A 230 11.57 20.79 -2.18
N LEU A 231 11.48 21.20 -3.44
CA LEU A 231 11.09 22.58 -3.78
C LEU A 231 9.69 22.91 -3.25
N SER A 232 8.73 22.01 -3.40
CA SER A 232 7.38 22.15 -2.83
C SER A 232 7.43 22.34 -1.31
N LEU A 233 8.25 21.56 -0.60
CA LEU A 233 8.45 21.71 0.84
C LEU A 233 9.01 23.10 1.19
N CYS A 234 10.00 23.59 0.46
CA CYS A 234 10.56 24.92 0.67
C CYS A 234 9.52 26.04 0.50
N PHE A 235 8.66 25.95 -0.53
CA PHE A 235 7.57 26.91 -0.73
C PHE A 235 6.51 26.84 0.37
N ASN A 236 6.19 25.65 0.90
CA ASN A 236 5.30 25.50 2.06
C ASN A 236 5.89 26.12 3.32
N VAL A 237 7.21 25.98 3.56
CA VAL A 237 7.89 26.64 4.68
C VAL A 237 7.87 28.16 4.51
N ALA A 238 8.11 28.67 3.30
CA ALA A 238 8.00 30.10 3.01
C ALA A 238 6.58 30.64 3.28
N GLU A 239 5.55 29.88 2.90
CA GLU A 239 4.16 30.24 3.20
C GLU A 239 3.87 30.25 4.69
N LEU A 240 4.39 29.26 5.44
CA LEU A 240 4.25 29.22 6.90
C LEU A 240 4.90 30.44 7.57
N ILE A 241 6.10 30.83 7.15
CA ILE A 241 6.80 32.04 7.64
C ILE A 241 5.97 33.30 7.32
N ARG A 242 5.42 33.40 6.10
CA ARG A 242 4.55 34.50 5.69
C ARG A 242 3.31 34.59 6.57
N LEU A 243 2.65 33.46 6.86
CA LEU A 243 1.47 33.40 7.73
C LEU A 243 1.81 33.81 9.16
N TYR A 244 2.92 33.30 9.71
CA TYR A 244 3.40 33.67 11.05
C TYR A 244 3.63 35.17 11.17
N ASN A 245 4.34 35.77 10.22
CA ASN A 245 4.65 37.22 10.24
C ASN A 245 3.42 38.11 10.06
N ASN A 246 2.34 37.61 9.45
CA ASN A 246 1.11 38.36 9.20
C ASN A 246 -0.02 38.04 10.20
N MET A 247 0.25 37.29 11.27
CA MET A 247 -0.78 36.90 12.25
C MET A 247 -1.50 38.07 12.93
N ALA A 248 -0.87 39.25 13.02
CA ALA A 248 -1.52 40.45 13.57
C ALA A 248 -2.61 41.03 12.64
N ASN A 249 -2.59 40.74 11.34
CA ASN A 249 -3.52 41.25 10.33
C ASN A 249 -4.52 40.17 9.84
N LEU A 250 -4.63 39.03 10.54
CA LEU A 250 -5.36 37.86 10.08
C LEU A 250 -6.87 38.08 9.89
N GLN A 251 -7.44 39.13 10.48
CA GLN A 251 -8.85 39.50 10.28
C GLN A 251 -9.09 40.31 8.99
N LEU A 252 -8.05 40.92 8.39
CA LEU A 252 -8.18 41.78 7.20
C LEU A 252 -7.68 41.10 5.91
N LEU A 253 -6.73 40.17 6.02
CA LEU A 253 -6.28 39.33 4.92
C LEU A 253 -7.11 38.06 4.92
N GLY A 254 -8.26 38.10 4.24
CA GLY A 254 -9.08 36.92 3.99
C GLY A 254 -8.24 35.74 3.49
N LEU A 255 -8.82 34.54 3.63
CA LEU A 255 -8.33 33.19 3.30
C LEU A 255 -7.82 32.98 1.85
N SER A 256 -7.27 33.98 1.17
CA SER A 256 -6.65 33.82 -0.14
C SER A 256 -5.31 33.13 0.03
N HIS A 257 -5.23 31.92 -0.51
CA HIS A 257 -3.97 31.21 -0.67
C HIS A 257 -2.98 32.10 -1.43
N SER A 258 -1.75 32.21 -0.91
CA SER A 258 -0.72 33.02 -1.57
C SER A 258 -0.20 32.33 -2.84
N THR A 259 0.52 33.08 -3.67
CA THR A 259 1.26 32.51 -4.81
C THR A 259 2.23 31.39 -4.37
N PHE A 260 2.81 31.46 -3.16
CA PHE A 260 3.70 30.41 -2.65
C PHE A 260 2.96 29.09 -2.43
N TYR A 261 1.73 29.14 -1.92
CA TYR A 261 0.89 27.95 -1.75
C TYR A 261 0.59 27.29 -3.11
N TYR A 262 0.18 28.07 -4.12
CA TYR A 262 -0.13 27.52 -5.44
C TYR A 262 1.11 26.95 -6.13
N ILE A 263 2.28 27.60 -6.02
CA ILE A 263 3.54 27.05 -6.54
C ILE A 263 3.88 25.74 -5.83
N ALA A 264 3.78 25.69 -4.50
CA ALA A 264 4.03 24.48 -3.73
C ALA A 264 3.13 23.33 -4.18
N LEU A 265 1.83 23.60 -4.39
CA LEU A 265 0.85 22.62 -4.84
C LEU A 265 1.17 22.08 -6.24
N ILE A 266 1.46 22.97 -7.20
CA ILE A 266 1.82 22.58 -8.58
C ILE A 266 3.07 21.71 -8.57
N LEU A 267 4.10 22.09 -7.82
CA LEU A 267 5.34 21.31 -7.69
C LEU A 267 5.10 19.95 -7.05
N ALA A 268 4.23 19.85 -6.03
CA ALA A 268 3.87 18.58 -5.41
C ALA A 268 3.15 17.65 -6.40
N ILE A 269 2.18 18.18 -7.16
CA ILE A 269 1.44 17.42 -8.18
C ILE A 269 2.39 16.94 -9.27
N ALA A 270 3.24 17.83 -9.79
CA ALA A 270 4.22 17.48 -10.82
C ALA A 270 5.24 16.44 -10.31
N GLY A 271 5.71 16.59 -9.06
CA GLY A 271 6.60 15.63 -8.41
C GLY A 271 5.97 14.23 -8.30
N ASN A 272 4.73 14.16 -7.80
CA ASN A 272 4.00 12.89 -7.70
C ASN A 272 3.73 12.25 -9.06
N ALA A 273 3.37 13.05 -10.07
CA ALA A 273 3.16 12.55 -11.43
C ALA A 273 4.45 11.96 -12.02
N LEU A 274 5.59 12.64 -11.86
CA LEU A 274 6.89 12.11 -12.28
C LEU A 274 7.30 10.86 -11.50
N PHE A 275 6.96 10.76 -10.21
CA PHE A 275 7.23 9.59 -9.41
C PHE A 275 6.45 8.36 -9.88
N VAL A 276 5.15 8.53 -10.15
CA VAL A 276 4.29 7.48 -10.75
C VAL A 276 4.85 7.07 -12.12
N LEU A 277 5.20 8.05 -12.95
CA LEU A 277 5.77 7.81 -14.26
C LEU A 277 7.10 7.03 -14.17
N ALA A 278 7.96 7.34 -13.20
CA ALA A 278 9.22 6.62 -12.98
C ALA A 278 8.98 5.14 -12.67
N TRP A 279 8.02 4.82 -11.77
CA TRP A 279 7.62 3.44 -11.49
C TRP A 279 7.04 2.74 -12.72
N LEU A 280 6.27 3.43 -13.55
CA LEU A 280 5.74 2.87 -14.79
C LEU A 280 6.82 2.62 -15.85
N ARG A 281 7.86 3.45 -15.91
CA ARG A 281 8.87 3.45 -16.98
C ARG A 281 9.99 2.45 -16.81
N PHE A 282 10.49 2.23 -15.59
CA PHE A 282 11.72 1.45 -15.42
C PHE A 282 11.58 0.03 -16.00
N LYS A 283 12.58 -0.41 -16.75
CA LYS A 283 12.49 -1.70 -17.46
C LYS A 283 13.18 -2.83 -16.72
N ASN A 284 14.31 -2.51 -16.09
CA ASN A 284 15.17 -3.48 -15.43
C ASN A 284 15.64 -2.93 -14.08
N ILE A 285 16.16 -3.84 -13.25
CA ILE A 285 16.91 -3.50 -12.04
C ILE A 285 18.33 -4.01 -12.25
N GLN A 286 19.31 -3.11 -12.28
CA GLN A 286 20.72 -3.47 -12.41
C GLN A 286 21.15 -4.30 -11.20
N ASN A 287 21.93 -5.35 -11.45
CA ASN A 287 22.60 -6.09 -10.38
C ASN A 287 23.87 -5.34 -9.98
N ASN A 288 24.01 -5.02 -8.69
CA ASN A 288 25.19 -4.33 -8.19
C ASN A 288 26.43 -5.26 -8.03
N LYS A 289 26.57 -6.29 -8.89
CA LYS A 289 27.79 -7.08 -9.02
C LYS A 289 28.58 -6.61 -10.25
N ALA A 290 29.38 -5.57 -10.04
CA ALA A 290 30.63 -5.33 -10.73
C ALA A 290 31.67 -5.08 -9.63
#